data_AF-A0A2V8FV64-F1
#
_entry.id   AF-A0A2V8FV64-F1
#
_cell.length_a   1.000
_cell.length_b   1.000
_cell.length_c   1.000
_cell.angle_alpha   90.00
_cell.angle_beta   90.00
_cell.angle_gamma   90.00
#
_symmetry.space_group_name_H-M   'P 1'
#
loop_
_entity.id
_entity.type
_entity.pdbx_description
1 polymer ?
#
loop_
_entity_poly.entity_id
_entity_poly.type
_entity_poly.pdbx_seq_one_letter_code
_entity_poly.pdbx_strand_id
1 'polypeptide(L)'
;IFVPKDQRQPLPFIMKRTPYGIERSASLFRAYFKALADEGYIFVFQDIRGKFGSEGTFVMQRPARRAGDTSALDEGTDTYDTIEWLLKNVTPNAGRVGMLGVSYDGWTTIMGALEPHPALKAISPQASPADMFLGDDFHHNGAFRLSYGFEYAAMMESSKETQQFAFDRRDTFDWYLHLGPLPNANAKYLHEKIPTWNDYVLHPNYDEFWQRQTMIPSIHDVKVPTLNVAGWWDQEDFYGPIRIYDALEQHDVKRLNHLVVGPWN
;
A
#
# COMPACT_ATOMS: atom_id res chain seq x y z
N ILE A 1 4.79 13.66 12.46
CA ILE A 1 5.83 12.91 13.24
C ILE A 1 5.46 13.05 14.70
N PHE A 2 5.40 11.94 15.46
CA PHE A 2 5.09 11.93 16.89
C PHE A 2 6.30 11.43 17.66
N VAL A 3 6.76 12.22 18.63
CA VAL A 3 7.94 11.93 19.46
C VAL A 3 7.49 11.84 20.93
N PRO A 4 7.97 10.86 21.71
CA PRO A 4 7.68 10.80 23.14
C PRO A 4 8.14 12.07 23.87
N LYS A 5 7.29 12.65 24.73
CA LYS A 5 7.59 13.90 25.45
C LYS A 5 8.84 13.80 26.33
N ASP A 6 8.99 12.67 27.02
CA ASP A 6 10.08 12.43 27.97
C ASP A 6 11.20 11.59 27.34
N GLN A 7 11.49 11.81 26.05
CA GLN A 7 12.57 11.10 25.36
C GLN A 7 13.94 11.41 26.02
N ARG A 8 14.55 10.39 26.63
CA ARG A 8 15.88 10.49 27.28
C ARG A 8 17.03 9.89 26.47
N GLN A 9 16.72 8.96 25.56
CA GLN A 9 17.70 8.29 24.70
C GLN A 9 17.31 8.42 23.23
N PRO A 10 18.25 8.24 22.28
CA PRO A 10 17.92 8.09 20.87
C PRO A 10 16.98 6.89 20.65
N LEU A 11 15.90 7.09 19.89
CA LEU A 11 14.86 6.09 19.65
C LEU A 11 14.77 5.72 18.16
N PRO A 12 14.41 4.47 17.82
CA PRO A 12 14.11 4.07 16.44
C PRO A 12 12.76 4.65 15.97
N PHE A 13 12.57 4.69 14.65
CA PHE A 13 11.32 5.09 14.02
C PHE A 13 10.44 3.89 13.68
N ILE A 14 9.12 4.07 13.77
CA ILE A 14 8.11 3.24 13.10
C ILE A 14 7.41 4.13 12.06
N MET A 15 7.46 3.72 10.80
CA MET A 15 6.93 4.46 9.68
C MET A 15 5.73 3.75 9.06
N LYS A 16 4.73 4.53 8.66
CA LYS A 16 3.58 4.11 7.85
C LYS A 16 3.37 5.16 6.77
N ARG A 17 3.36 4.73 5.51
CA ARG A 17 3.07 5.55 4.34
C ARG A 17 1.68 5.17 3.83
N THR A 18 0.86 6.15 3.48
CA THR A 18 -0.56 5.90 3.23
C THR A 18 -1.17 6.84 2.20
N PRO A 19 -2.10 6.37 1.35
CA PRO A 19 -2.86 7.25 0.47
C PRO A 19 -4.17 7.74 1.09
N TYR A 20 -4.42 7.44 2.38
CA TYR A 20 -5.70 7.64 3.07
C TYR A 20 -5.76 8.84 4.03
N GLY A 21 -4.71 9.67 4.05
CA GLY A 21 -4.68 10.85 4.91
C GLY A 21 -4.12 10.55 6.29
N ILE A 22 -3.26 11.45 6.79
CA ILE A 22 -2.59 11.28 8.10
C ILE A 22 -3.23 12.04 9.26
N GLU A 23 -4.28 12.83 9.04
CA GLU A 23 -4.86 13.71 10.06
C GLU A 23 -5.30 12.95 11.33
N ARG A 24 -5.83 11.74 11.16
CA ARG A 24 -6.35 10.90 12.26
C ARG A 24 -5.30 9.96 12.87
N SER A 25 -4.03 10.07 12.51
CA SER A 25 -2.99 9.11 12.92
C SER A 25 -2.84 8.96 14.45
N ALA A 26 -3.15 10.01 15.21
CA ALA A 26 -3.07 9.98 16.67
C ALA A 26 -4.03 8.96 17.32
N SER A 27 -5.15 8.59 16.69
CA SER A 27 -6.07 7.58 17.24
C SER A 27 -5.47 6.17 17.21
N LEU A 28 -4.50 5.92 16.32
CA LEU A 28 -3.88 4.61 16.15
C LEU A 28 -3.02 4.19 17.36
N PHE A 29 -2.56 5.14 18.18
CA PHE A 29 -1.80 4.86 19.41
C PHE A 29 -2.62 4.17 20.49
N ARG A 30 -3.95 4.23 20.41
CA ARG A 30 -4.83 3.52 21.35
C ARG A 30 -5.21 2.11 20.88
N ALA A 31 -4.79 1.72 19.68
CA ALA A 31 -5.10 0.43 19.08
C ALA A 31 -3.86 -0.13 18.38
N TYR A 32 -3.79 0.02 17.06
CA TYR A 32 -2.80 -0.62 16.19
C TYR A 32 -1.34 -0.41 16.61
N PHE A 33 -0.97 0.79 17.06
CA PHE A 33 0.40 1.09 17.50
C PHE A 33 0.60 1.05 19.02
N LYS A 34 -0.39 0.60 19.80
CA LYS A 34 -0.36 0.75 21.26
C LYS A 34 0.88 0.12 21.90
N ALA A 35 1.20 -1.14 21.58
CA ALA A 35 2.35 -1.82 22.16
C ALA A 35 3.67 -1.11 21.84
N LEU A 36 3.87 -0.72 20.57
CA LEU A 36 5.06 0.02 20.12
C LEU A 36 5.12 1.43 20.74
N ALA A 37 3.96 2.06 20.99
CA ALA A 37 3.91 3.38 21.63
C ALA A 37 4.29 3.29 23.10
N ASP A 38 3.85 2.24 23.80
CA ASP A 38 4.23 1.96 25.19
C ASP A 38 5.73 1.68 25.33
N GLU A 39 6.38 1.14 24.29
CA GLU A 39 7.85 0.95 24.21
C GLU A 39 8.63 2.21 23.80
N GLY A 40 7.92 3.29 23.41
CA GLY A 40 8.51 4.60 23.20
C GLY A 40 9.15 4.82 21.83
N TYR A 41 8.69 4.20 20.74
CA TYR A 41 9.18 4.49 19.40
C TYR A 41 8.82 5.92 18.92
N ILE A 42 9.56 6.46 17.95
CA ILE A 42 9.15 7.65 17.19
C ILE A 42 8.24 7.21 16.05
N PHE A 43 7.09 7.86 15.87
CA PHE A 43 6.14 7.47 14.81
C PHE A 43 6.07 8.47 13.67
N VAL A 44 6.13 7.95 12.45
CA VAL A 44 6.06 8.72 11.22
C VAL A 44 4.88 8.24 10.39
N PHE A 45 3.98 9.17 10.09
CA PHE A 45 2.86 8.97 9.20
C PHE A 45 3.05 9.92 8.02
N GLN A 46 2.98 9.40 6.81
CA GLN A 46 3.21 10.18 5.60
C GLN A 46 2.12 9.90 4.56
N ASP A 47 1.54 10.98 4.02
CA ASP A 47 0.71 10.91 2.82
C ASP A 47 1.60 10.59 1.61
N ILE A 48 1.25 9.58 0.81
CA ILE A 48 2.02 9.26 -0.40
C ILE A 48 1.87 10.34 -1.47
N ARG A 49 2.76 10.28 -2.48
CA ARG A 49 2.82 11.21 -3.60
C ARG A 49 1.44 11.47 -4.22
N GLY A 50 1.09 12.75 -4.32
CA GLY A 50 -0.16 13.23 -4.93
C GLY A 50 -1.43 13.04 -4.11
N LYS A 51 -1.35 12.57 -2.86
CA LYS A 51 -2.50 12.44 -1.96
C LYS A 51 -2.41 13.42 -0.79
N PHE A 52 -3.58 13.91 -0.36
CA PHE A 52 -3.74 14.78 0.82
C PHE A 52 -2.71 15.92 0.89
N GLY A 53 -1.84 15.95 1.90
CA GLY A 53 -0.84 17.00 2.07
C GLY A 53 0.30 16.96 1.06
N SER A 54 0.55 15.81 0.41
CA SER A 54 1.73 15.59 -0.43
C SER A 54 1.57 16.15 -1.84
N GLU A 55 2.67 16.65 -2.40
CA GLU A 55 2.76 17.15 -3.78
C GLU A 55 2.89 16.00 -4.79
N GLY A 56 2.90 16.35 -6.08
CA GLY A 56 3.07 15.41 -7.19
C GLY A 56 1.76 14.79 -7.67
N THR A 57 1.89 13.71 -8.46
CA THR A 57 0.76 13.03 -9.10
C THR A 57 0.56 11.65 -8.48
N PHE A 58 -0.66 11.41 -8.00
CA PHE A 58 -1.07 10.08 -7.55
C PHE A 58 -1.22 9.15 -8.75
N VAL A 59 -0.71 7.94 -8.61
CA VAL A 59 -0.92 6.83 -9.55
C VAL A 59 -1.28 5.64 -8.69
N MET A 60 -2.46 5.06 -8.93
CA MET A 60 -2.92 3.87 -8.23
C MET A 60 -1.86 2.77 -8.35
N GLN A 61 -1.41 2.29 -7.19
CA GLN A 61 -0.34 1.29 -7.07
C GLN A 61 0.81 1.51 -8.06
N ARG A 62 1.37 2.73 -8.05
CA ARG A 62 2.53 3.14 -8.86
C ARG A 62 3.54 1.98 -9.01
N PRO A 63 3.68 1.39 -10.21
CA PRO A 63 4.51 0.21 -10.39
C PRO A 63 5.95 0.43 -9.94
N ALA A 64 6.60 -0.66 -9.53
CA ALA A 64 8.04 -0.64 -9.25
C ALA A 64 8.79 -0.16 -10.50
N ARG A 65 9.76 0.72 -10.29
CA ARG A 65 10.62 1.15 -11.39
C ARG A 65 11.39 -0.05 -11.91
N ARG A 66 11.75 0.00 -13.20
CA ARG A 66 12.61 -1.04 -13.79
C ARG A 66 13.97 -1.01 -13.10
N ALA A 67 14.53 -2.19 -12.85
CA ALA A 67 15.87 -2.32 -12.30
C ALA A 67 16.87 -1.50 -13.14
N GLY A 68 17.61 -0.61 -12.47
CA GLY A 68 18.61 0.26 -13.10
C GLY A 68 18.06 1.58 -13.69
N ASP A 69 16.75 1.80 -13.71
CA ASP A 69 16.18 3.11 -14.08
C ASP A 69 16.23 4.07 -12.88
N THR A 70 17.35 4.77 -12.74
CA THR A 70 17.58 5.73 -11.66
C THR A 70 16.82 7.05 -11.82
N SER A 71 16.19 7.27 -12.97
CA SER A 71 15.42 8.50 -13.26
C SER A 71 13.95 8.37 -12.90
N ALA A 72 13.42 7.14 -12.86
CA ALA A 72 12.07 6.84 -12.45
C ALA A 72 11.90 6.89 -10.93
N LEU A 73 10.74 7.39 -10.51
CA LEU A 73 10.30 7.47 -9.12
C LEU A 73 9.18 6.46 -8.88
N ASP A 74 9.26 5.77 -7.75
CA ASP A 74 8.25 4.85 -7.24
C ASP A 74 8.12 4.97 -5.72
N GLU A 75 7.29 4.11 -5.12
CA GLU A 75 7.13 4.11 -3.67
C GLU A 75 8.41 3.68 -2.92
N GLY A 76 9.32 2.94 -3.56
CA GLY A 76 10.62 2.58 -3.00
C GLY A 76 11.53 3.80 -2.86
N THR A 77 11.66 4.61 -3.92
CA THR A 77 12.45 5.85 -3.88
C THR A 77 11.87 6.86 -2.91
N ASP A 78 10.54 7.00 -2.86
CA ASP A 78 9.89 7.93 -1.93
C ASP A 78 10.10 7.50 -0.48
N THR A 79 10.11 6.19 -0.22
CA THR A 79 10.44 5.62 1.09
C THR A 79 11.90 5.89 1.46
N TYR A 80 12.82 5.70 0.51
CA TYR A 80 14.25 5.92 0.71
C TYR A 80 14.55 7.37 1.15
N ASP A 81 14.03 8.34 0.39
CA ASP A 81 14.25 9.76 0.65
C ASP A 81 13.59 10.22 1.96
N THR A 82 12.43 9.63 2.28
CA THR A 82 11.76 9.88 3.56
C THR A 82 12.64 9.45 4.73
N ILE A 83 13.22 8.25 4.67
CA ILE A 83 14.12 7.75 5.71
C ILE A 83 15.35 8.64 5.82
N GLU A 84 15.98 8.99 4.70
CA GLU A 84 17.16 9.85 4.67
C GLU A 84 16.87 11.23 5.30
N TRP A 85 15.71 11.81 5.01
CA TRP A 85 15.28 13.07 5.61
C TRP A 85 15.06 12.94 7.13
N LEU A 86 14.38 11.88 7.59
CA LEU A 86 14.09 11.65 9.00
C LEU A 86 15.36 11.55 9.83
N LEU A 87 16.36 10.79 9.34
CA LEU A 87 17.63 10.60 10.02
C LEU A 87 18.39 11.90 10.24
N LYS A 88 18.28 12.84 9.29
CA LYS A 88 18.94 14.16 9.34
C LYS A 88 18.19 15.17 10.20
N ASN A 89 16.85 15.13 10.20
CA ASN A 89 16.04 16.25 10.70
C ASN A 89 15.31 15.97 12.02
N VAL A 90 15.16 14.71 12.42
CA VAL A 90 14.48 14.36 13.69
C VAL A 90 15.53 13.90 14.69
N THR A 91 15.81 14.70 15.72
CA THR A 91 16.84 14.39 16.73
C THR A 91 16.29 14.48 18.16
N PRO A 92 16.78 13.63 19.09
CA PRO A 92 17.72 12.52 18.88
C PRO A 92 17.04 11.26 18.29
N ASN A 93 17.72 10.55 17.39
CA ASN A 93 17.22 9.29 16.80
C ASN A 93 18.29 8.19 16.77
N ALA A 94 17.87 6.93 16.78
CA ALA A 94 18.76 5.77 16.87
C ALA A 94 19.28 5.26 15.50
N GLY A 95 19.05 5.97 14.40
CA GLY A 95 19.52 5.55 13.08
C GLY A 95 18.84 4.31 12.50
N ARG A 96 17.68 3.91 13.03
CA ARG A 96 16.96 2.68 12.65
C ARG A 96 15.49 2.97 12.41
N VAL A 97 14.95 2.39 11.34
CA VAL A 97 13.54 2.52 10.93
C VAL A 97 12.94 1.13 10.78
N GLY A 98 11.75 0.93 11.36
CA GLY A 98 10.83 -0.12 10.98
C GLY A 98 9.67 0.44 10.17
N MET A 99 9.09 -0.34 9.26
CA MET A 99 7.93 0.07 8.47
C MET A 99 6.82 -0.98 8.55
N LEU A 100 5.57 -0.55 8.71
CA LEU A 100 4.43 -1.46 8.74
C LEU A 100 3.14 -0.78 8.33
N GLY A 101 2.19 -1.56 7.80
CA GLY A 101 0.92 -1.07 7.30
C GLY A 101 0.01 -2.20 6.83
N VAL A 102 -1.28 -1.90 6.72
CA VAL A 102 -2.34 -2.82 6.29
C VAL A 102 -2.83 -2.45 4.89
N SER A 103 -3.16 -3.42 4.03
CA SER A 103 -3.67 -3.20 2.66
C SER A 103 -2.69 -2.36 1.84
N TYR A 104 -3.13 -1.25 1.24
CA TYR A 104 -2.25 -0.34 0.47
C TYR A 104 -1.04 0.13 1.28
N ASP A 105 -1.18 0.35 2.59
CA ASP A 105 -0.03 0.73 3.43
C ASP A 105 0.94 -0.45 3.58
N GLY A 106 0.43 -1.68 3.59
CA GLY A 106 1.22 -2.91 3.48
C GLY A 106 1.94 -3.00 2.14
N TRP A 107 1.27 -2.65 1.04
CA TRP A 107 1.89 -2.58 -0.28
C TRP A 107 3.02 -1.54 -0.33
N THR A 108 2.82 -0.33 0.21
CA THR A 108 3.93 0.65 0.31
C THR A 108 5.09 0.13 1.19
N THR A 109 4.79 -0.72 2.17
CA THR A 109 5.78 -1.32 3.07
C THR A 109 6.71 -2.29 2.34
N ILE A 110 6.16 -3.20 1.52
CA ILE A 110 6.97 -4.11 0.72
C ILE A 110 7.66 -3.40 -0.45
N MET A 111 7.02 -2.41 -1.07
CA MET A 111 7.64 -1.56 -2.09
C MET A 111 8.88 -0.84 -1.56
N GLY A 112 8.80 -0.30 -0.34
CA GLY A 112 9.93 0.31 0.37
C GLY A 112 11.12 -0.61 0.62
N ALA A 113 10.92 -1.93 0.52
CA ALA A 113 11.93 -2.96 0.77
C ALA A 113 12.55 -3.55 -0.50
N LEU A 114 12.06 -3.19 -1.69
CA LEU A 114 12.66 -3.61 -2.96
C LEU A 114 14.08 -3.02 -3.11
N GLU A 115 14.23 -1.73 -2.78
CA GLU A 115 15.52 -1.01 -2.77
C GLU A 115 15.66 -0.21 -1.47
N PRO A 116 15.89 -0.90 -0.33
CA PRO A 116 15.72 -0.32 0.99
C PRO A 116 16.85 0.66 1.34
N HIS A 117 16.49 1.73 2.03
CA HIS A 117 17.48 2.55 2.74
C HIS A 117 18.25 1.67 3.75
N PRO A 118 19.58 1.81 3.93
CA PRO A 118 20.34 1.01 4.90
C PRO A 118 19.83 1.08 6.34
N ALA A 119 19.08 2.12 6.69
CA ALA A 119 18.45 2.30 8.01
C ALA A 119 17.11 1.55 8.17
N LEU A 120 16.51 1.02 7.11
CA LEU A 120 15.32 0.17 7.20
C LEU A 120 15.74 -1.21 7.72
N LYS A 121 15.36 -1.52 8.96
CA LYS A 121 15.85 -2.70 9.70
C LYS A 121 14.82 -3.82 9.85
N ALA A 122 13.54 -3.52 9.67
CA ALA A 122 12.46 -4.52 9.68
C ALA A 122 11.23 -3.96 8.98
N ILE A 123 10.46 -4.84 8.33
CA ILE A 123 9.17 -4.50 7.76
C ILE A 123 8.08 -5.49 8.19
N SER A 124 6.84 -5.02 8.21
CA SER A 124 5.66 -5.88 8.31
C SER A 124 4.58 -5.42 7.34
N PRO A 125 4.58 -5.94 6.09
CA PRO A 125 3.44 -5.80 5.19
C PRO A 125 2.30 -6.70 5.68
N GLN A 126 1.14 -6.10 5.92
CA GLN A 126 -0.03 -6.79 6.47
C GLN A 126 -1.18 -6.66 5.50
N ALA A 127 -1.86 -7.77 5.18
CA ALA A 127 -2.90 -7.79 4.13
C ALA A 127 -2.44 -7.05 2.86
N SER A 128 -1.14 -7.13 2.52
CA SER A 128 -0.59 -6.36 1.40
C SER A 128 -1.03 -7.03 0.10
N PRO A 129 -1.68 -6.33 -0.83
CA PRO A 129 -1.87 -6.86 -2.17
C PRO A 129 -0.51 -7.10 -2.83
N ALA A 130 -0.47 -8.05 -3.75
CA ALA A 130 0.67 -8.36 -4.60
C ALA A 130 0.33 -8.42 -6.09
N ASP A 131 -0.90 -8.84 -6.41
CA ASP A 131 -1.38 -8.94 -7.78
C ASP A 131 -2.89 -8.68 -7.86
N MET A 132 -3.21 -7.47 -8.33
CA MET A 132 -4.56 -6.97 -8.47
C MET A 132 -5.42 -7.71 -9.49
N PHE A 133 -4.82 -8.52 -10.37
CA PHE A 133 -5.55 -9.28 -11.38
C PHE A 133 -5.78 -10.75 -10.96
N LEU A 134 -4.77 -11.34 -10.30
CA LEU A 134 -4.82 -12.77 -10.00
C LEU A 134 -5.64 -13.09 -8.76
N GLY A 135 -5.61 -12.26 -7.70
CA GLY A 135 -6.31 -12.63 -6.48
C GLY A 135 -6.50 -11.59 -5.38
N ASP A 136 -6.16 -10.32 -5.63
CA ASP A 136 -6.36 -9.23 -4.67
C ASP A 136 -7.55 -8.33 -5.09
N ASP A 137 -7.58 -7.09 -4.60
CA ASP A 137 -8.72 -6.16 -4.64
C ASP A 137 -9.56 -6.08 -5.94
N PHE A 138 -8.94 -6.08 -7.14
CA PHE A 138 -9.67 -5.74 -8.37
C PHE A 138 -10.19 -6.96 -9.14
N HIS A 139 -9.44 -8.05 -9.20
CA HIS A 139 -9.90 -9.28 -9.83
C HIS A 139 -9.44 -10.52 -9.08
N HIS A 140 -10.26 -11.57 -9.15
CA HIS A 140 -9.88 -12.92 -8.75
C HIS A 140 -9.88 -13.84 -9.98
N ASN A 141 -8.69 -14.24 -10.45
CA ASN A 141 -8.48 -15.07 -11.64
C ASN A 141 -9.27 -14.55 -12.87
N GLY A 142 -9.24 -13.24 -13.10
CA GLY A 142 -9.93 -12.58 -14.21
C GLY A 142 -11.40 -12.22 -13.97
N ALA A 143 -12.00 -12.63 -12.85
CA ALA A 143 -13.33 -12.14 -12.46
C ALA A 143 -13.20 -10.75 -11.79
N PHE A 144 -13.68 -9.70 -12.45
CA PHE A 144 -13.63 -8.34 -11.92
C PHE A 144 -14.57 -8.15 -10.72
N ARG A 145 -14.04 -7.60 -9.63
CA ARG A 145 -14.77 -7.25 -8.40
C ARG A 145 -15.46 -5.89 -8.59
N LEU A 146 -16.54 -5.89 -9.36
CA LEU A 146 -17.19 -4.68 -9.90
C LEU A 146 -17.41 -3.55 -8.90
N SER A 147 -18.08 -3.82 -7.77
CA SER A 147 -18.38 -2.77 -6.78
C SER A 147 -17.11 -2.22 -6.17
N TYR A 148 -16.22 -3.10 -5.72
CA TYR A 148 -14.94 -2.71 -5.13
C TYR A 148 -14.10 -1.90 -6.12
N GLY A 149 -13.84 -2.41 -7.33
CA GLY A 149 -13.01 -1.74 -8.32
C GLY A 149 -13.56 -0.36 -8.71
N PHE A 150 -14.87 -0.23 -8.91
CA PHE A 150 -15.47 1.07 -9.23
C PHE A 150 -15.39 2.05 -8.05
N GLU A 151 -15.85 1.63 -6.87
CA GLU A 151 -15.93 2.50 -5.69
C GLU A 151 -14.54 2.91 -5.21
N TYR A 152 -13.56 2.01 -5.26
CA TYR A 152 -12.19 2.28 -4.86
C TYR A 152 -11.49 3.23 -5.84
N ALA A 153 -11.60 3.00 -7.15
CA ALA A 153 -11.05 3.92 -8.15
C ALA A 153 -11.65 5.33 -8.02
N ALA A 154 -12.98 5.43 -7.88
CA ALA A 154 -13.66 6.70 -7.63
C ALA A 154 -13.20 7.34 -6.31
N MET A 155 -13.09 6.55 -5.23
CA MET A 155 -12.65 7.02 -3.91
C MET A 155 -11.26 7.64 -3.96
N MET A 156 -10.33 7.01 -4.70
CA MET A 156 -8.92 7.38 -4.69
C MET A 156 -8.58 8.49 -5.68
N GLU A 157 -9.31 8.61 -6.79
CA GLU A 157 -8.91 9.47 -7.91
C GLU A 157 -9.89 10.62 -8.20
N SER A 158 -11.08 10.67 -7.59
CA SER A 158 -12.01 11.79 -7.79
C SER A 158 -11.51 13.10 -7.16
N SER A 159 -10.60 13.02 -6.20
CA SER A 159 -9.98 14.20 -5.58
C SER A 159 -8.60 13.88 -5.02
N LYS A 160 -7.90 14.91 -4.51
CA LYS A 160 -6.63 14.74 -3.79
C LYS A 160 -6.81 13.98 -2.47
N GLU A 161 -7.99 14.05 -1.85
CA GLU A 161 -8.37 13.30 -0.66
C GLU A 161 -9.17 12.04 -1.06
N THR A 162 -9.67 11.28 -0.08
CA THR A 162 -10.61 10.18 -0.35
C THR A 162 -12.03 10.73 -0.50
N GLN A 163 -12.73 10.39 -1.58
CA GLN A 163 -14.09 10.86 -1.82
C GLN A 163 -15.01 9.73 -2.29
N GLN A 164 -15.93 9.29 -1.43
CA GLN A 164 -16.90 8.26 -1.79
C GLN A 164 -17.77 8.69 -2.99
N PHE A 165 -18.06 7.74 -3.87
CA PHE A 165 -18.98 7.96 -4.97
C PHE A 165 -20.40 8.16 -4.44
N ALA A 166 -21.08 9.21 -4.91
CA ALA A 166 -22.44 9.52 -4.49
C ALA A 166 -23.46 8.75 -5.36
N PHE A 167 -23.93 7.61 -4.83
CA PHE A 167 -25.00 6.85 -5.47
C PHE A 167 -26.34 7.60 -5.43
N ASP A 168 -27.11 7.51 -6.52
CA ASP A 168 -28.43 8.15 -6.66
C ASP A 168 -29.57 7.35 -6.01
N ARG A 169 -29.25 6.18 -5.44
CA ARG A 169 -30.20 5.26 -4.80
C ARG A 169 -29.53 4.50 -3.67
N ARG A 170 -30.35 3.97 -2.76
CA ARG A 170 -29.89 3.25 -1.57
C ARG A 170 -29.34 1.85 -1.89
N ASP A 171 -29.93 1.17 -2.86
CA ASP A 171 -29.55 -0.17 -3.25
C ASP A 171 -28.44 -0.13 -4.30
N THR A 172 -27.19 -0.37 -3.89
CA THR A 172 -26.03 -0.38 -4.79
C THR A 172 -26.07 -1.54 -5.78
N PHE A 173 -26.69 -2.67 -5.41
CA PHE A 173 -26.86 -3.78 -6.35
C PHE A 173 -27.75 -3.36 -7.53
N ASP A 174 -28.88 -2.72 -7.24
CA ASP A 174 -29.76 -2.17 -8.27
C ASP A 174 -29.06 -1.12 -9.14
N TRP A 175 -28.20 -0.30 -8.53
CA TRP A 175 -27.41 0.69 -9.27
C TRP A 175 -26.48 0.03 -10.29
N TYR A 176 -25.71 -0.99 -9.88
CA TYR A 176 -24.82 -1.72 -10.78
C TYR A 176 -25.57 -2.53 -11.84
N LEU A 177 -26.74 -3.08 -11.51
CA LEU A 177 -27.59 -3.76 -12.47
C LEU A 177 -28.04 -2.81 -13.60
N HIS A 178 -28.39 -1.56 -13.25
CA HIS A 178 -28.77 -0.51 -14.20
C HIS A 178 -27.57 0.17 -14.89
N LEU A 179 -26.38 0.08 -14.31
CA LEU A 179 -25.16 0.58 -14.93
C LEU A 179 -24.93 -0.14 -16.26
N GLY A 180 -25.02 -1.48 -16.27
CA GLY A 180 -24.69 -2.32 -17.41
C GLY A 180 -23.18 -2.50 -17.58
N PRO A 181 -22.68 -2.70 -18.82
CA PRO A 181 -21.25 -2.88 -19.09
C PRO A 181 -20.36 -1.76 -18.55
N LEU A 182 -19.11 -2.08 -18.20
CA LEU A 182 -18.15 -1.14 -17.58
C LEU A 182 -17.99 0.21 -18.33
N PRO A 183 -17.95 0.28 -19.68
CA PRO A 183 -17.87 1.56 -20.38
C PRO A 183 -18.98 2.56 -20.03
N ASN A 184 -20.15 2.07 -19.58
CA ASN A 184 -21.26 2.95 -19.19
C ASN A 184 -20.93 3.81 -17.97
N ALA A 185 -19.99 3.41 -17.12
CA ALA A 185 -19.54 4.25 -16.01
C ALA A 185 -18.86 5.53 -16.50
N ASN A 186 -18.04 5.45 -17.55
CA ASN A 186 -17.46 6.64 -18.18
C ASN A 186 -18.52 7.47 -18.89
N ALA A 187 -19.41 6.84 -19.67
CA ALA A 187 -20.45 7.54 -20.40
C ALA A 187 -21.41 8.34 -19.49
N LYS A 188 -21.73 7.80 -18.31
CA LYS A 188 -22.75 8.36 -17.41
C LYS A 188 -22.19 9.18 -16.24
N TYR A 189 -21.02 8.83 -15.71
CA TYR A 189 -20.57 9.33 -14.40
C TYR A 189 -19.14 9.87 -14.38
N LEU A 190 -18.16 9.06 -14.80
CA LEU A 190 -16.74 9.37 -14.58
C LEU A 190 -16.13 10.23 -15.70
N HIS A 191 -16.72 10.19 -16.89
CA HIS A 191 -16.30 10.98 -18.05
C HIS A 191 -14.79 10.90 -18.34
N GLU A 192 -14.22 9.69 -18.21
CA GLU A 192 -12.81 9.38 -18.46
C GLU A 192 -11.81 10.09 -17.53
N LYS A 193 -12.28 10.73 -16.45
CA LYS A 193 -11.43 11.49 -15.51
C LYS A 193 -10.69 10.63 -14.48
N ILE A 194 -11.02 9.35 -14.39
CA ILE A 194 -10.49 8.39 -13.41
C ILE A 194 -9.58 7.41 -14.17
N PRO A 195 -8.25 7.64 -14.21
CA PRO A 195 -7.32 6.84 -15.00
C PRO A 195 -7.42 5.35 -14.71
N THR A 196 -7.51 4.98 -13.43
CA THR A 196 -7.60 3.57 -13.02
C THR A 196 -8.84 2.88 -13.58
N TRP A 197 -9.98 3.56 -13.61
CA TRP A 197 -11.20 3.00 -14.20
C TRP A 197 -11.08 2.82 -15.72
N ASN A 198 -10.43 3.79 -16.40
CA ASN A 198 -10.17 3.68 -17.82
C ASN A 198 -9.31 2.44 -18.12
N ASP A 199 -8.29 2.21 -17.31
CA ASP A 199 -7.42 1.05 -17.45
C ASP A 199 -8.18 -0.27 -17.26
N TYR A 200 -9.07 -0.38 -16.26
CA TYR A 200 -9.89 -1.57 -16.07
C TYR A 200 -10.78 -1.89 -17.28
N VAL A 201 -11.32 -0.87 -17.94
CA VAL A 201 -12.13 -1.04 -19.15
C VAL A 201 -11.27 -1.49 -20.34
N LEU A 202 -10.05 -0.97 -20.46
CA LEU A 202 -9.14 -1.24 -21.58
C LEU A 202 -8.39 -2.57 -21.44
N HIS A 203 -8.16 -3.03 -20.21
CA HIS A 203 -7.34 -4.19 -19.89
C HIS A 203 -8.16 -5.29 -19.17
N PRO A 204 -9.16 -5.92 -19.83
CA PRO A 204 -10.00 -6.94 -19.19
C PRO A 204 -9.31 -8.30 -19.00
N ASN A 205 -8.13 -8.49 -19.59
CA ASN A 205 -7.36 -9.73 -19.55
C ASN A 205 -6.02 -9.50 -18.85
N TYR A 206 -5.35 -10.58 -18.41
CA TYR A 206 -4.02 -10.53 -17.79
C TYR A 206 -2.90 -10.23 -18.81
N ASP A 207 -2.93 -9.03 -19.38
CA ASP A 207 -1.99 -8.55 -20.39
C ASP A 207 -0.77 -7.84 -19.76
N GLU A 208 0.03 -7.17 -20.59
CA GLU A 208 1.23 -6.48 -20.13
C GLU A 208 0.95 -5.36 -19.11
N PHE A 209 -0.26 -4.79 -19.09
CA PHE A 209 -0.61 -3.76 -18.12
C PHE A 209 -0.57 -4.34 -16.70
N TRP A 210 -1.31 -5.42 -16.48
CA TRP A 210 -1.37 -6.08 -15.16
C TRP A 210 -0.04 -6.72 -14.75
N GLN A 211 0.63 -7.39 -15.70
CA GLN A 211 1.94 -8.01 -15.43
C GLN A 211 3.01 -7.01 -15.00
N ARG A 212 2.89 -5.75 -15.41
CA ARG A 212 3.81 -4.67 -14.99
C ARG A 212 3.46 -4.06 -13.63
N GLN A 213 2.23 -4.20 -13.15
CA GLN A 213 1.81 -3.63 -11.87
C GLN A 213 2.27 -4.44 -10.67
N THR A 214 2.37 -5.76 -10.81
CA THR A 214 2.86 -6.61 -9.72
C THR A 214 4.35 -6.38 -9.48
N MET A 215 4.72 -6.22 -8.21
CA MET A 215 6.12 -6.12 -7.78
C MET A 215 6.82 -7.47 -7.64
N ILE A 216 6.08 -8.57 -7.76
CA ILE A 216 6.59 -9.93 -7.56
C ILE A 216 7.81 -10.23 -8.45
N PRO A 217 7.84 -9.88 -9.75
CA PRO A 217 9.02 -10.09 -10.58
C PRO A 217 10.23 -9.25 -10.17
N SER A 218 10.07 -8.23 -9.32
CA SER A 218 11.16 -7.39 -8.80
C SER A 218 11.77 -7.94 -7.51
N ILE A 219 11.19 -9.02 -6.93
CA ILE A 219 11.73 -9.69 -5.76
C ILE A 219 12.82 -10.67 -6.22
N HIS A 220 14.06 -10.40 -5.82
CA HIS A 220 15.23 -11.22 -6.19
C HIS A 220 16.07 -11.66 -4.97
N ASP A 221 15.80 -11.08 -3.80
CA ASP A 221 16.50 -11.31 -2.55
C ASP A 221 15.70 -10.77 -1.35
N VAL A 222 16.00 -11.29 -0.16
CA VAL A 222 15.43 -10.79 1.10
C VAL A 222 16.42 -9.81 1.76
N LYS A 223 16.25 -8.52 1.48
CA LYS A 223 17.15 -7.44 1.96
C LYS A 223 16.88 -6.99 3.39
N VAL A 224 15.63 -7.12 3.84
CA VAL A 224 15.15 -6.65 5.15
C VAL A 224 14.36 -7.78 5.84
N PRO A 225 14.56 -8.00 7.15
CA PRO A 225 13.67 -8.86 7.94
C PRO A 225 12.19 -8.50 7.72
N THR A 226 11.40 -9.46 7.28
CA THR A 226 10.03 -9.27 6.80
C THR A 226 9.07 -10.17 7.54
N LEU A 227 8.06 -9.58 8.18
CA LEU A 227 6.93 -10.30 8.76
C LEU A 227 5.68 -10.05 7.92
N ASN A 228 5.39 -10.99 7.00
CA ASN A 228 4.15 -11.00 6.23
C ASN A 228 3.00 -11.40 7.15
N VAL A 229 1.91 -10.64 7.12
CA VAL A 229 0.72 -10.90 7.93
C VAL A 229 -0.50 -11.04 7.03
N ALA A 230 -1.27 -12.10 7.24
CA ALA A 230 -2.49 -12.41 6.49
C ALA A 230 -3.64 -12.80 7.43
N GLY A 231 -4.89 -12.64 6.97
CA GLY A 231 -6.09 -13.15 7.63
C GLY A 231 -6.71 -14.30 6.82
N TRP A 232 -7.04 -15.44 7.44
CA TRP A 232 -7.68 -16.57 6.74
C TRP A 232 -9.01 -16.21 6.07
N TRP A 233 -9.68 -15.15 6.54
CA TRP A 233 -10.94 -14.65 6.00
C TRP A 233 -10.82 -13.23 5.47
N ASP A 234 -9.62 -12.80 5.11
CA ASP A 234 -9.39 -11.52 4.45
C ASP A 234 -10.17 -11.48 3.13
N GLN A 235 -11.17 -10.60 3.07
CA GLN A 235 -12.05 -10.46 1.91
C GLN A 235 -11.46 -9.63 0.77
N GLU A 236 -10.30 -9.01 0.99
CA GLU A 236 -9.66 -8.08 0.06
C GLU A 236 -8.38 -8.72 -0.51
N ASP A 237 -7.41 -8.99 0.35
CA ASP A 237 -6.01 -9.19 -0.04
C ASP A 237 -5.41 -10.48 0.55
N PHE A 238 -6.15 -11.60 0.58
CA PHE A 238 -5.56 -12.87 1.05
C PHE A 238 -4.44 -13.39 0.13
N TYR A 239 -4.55 -13.15 -1.18
CA TYR A 239 -3.58 -13.63 -2.16
C TYR A 239 -2.21 -12.98 -1.96
N GLY A 240 -2.20 -11.68 -1.72
CA GLY A 240 -0.99 -10.87 -1.70
C GLY A 240 0.06 -11.28 -0.66
N PRO A 241 -0.24 -11.35 0.66
CA PRO A 241 0.72 -11.76 1.68
C PRO A 241 1.30 -13.15 1.45
N ILE A 242 0.48 -14.10 0.97
CA ILE A 242 0.93 -15.46 0.66
C ILE A 242 1.87 -15.44 -0.54
N ARG A 243 1.52 -14.69 -1.59
CA ARG A 243 2.33 -14.57 -2.80
C ARG A 243 3.66 -13.86 -2.56
N ILE A 244 3.66 -12.81 -1.74
CA ILE A 244 4.87 -12.09 -1.32
C ILE A 244 5.77 -12.99 -0.49
N TYR A 245 5.20 -13.69 0.50
CA TYR A 245 5.95 -14.65 1.31
C TYR A 245 6.62 -15.72 0.43
N ASP A 246 5.86 -16.35 -0.48
CA ASP A 246 6.39 -17.37 -1.41
C ASP A 246 7.51 -16.82 -2.31
N ALA A 247 7.35 -15.60 -2.85
CA ALA A 247 8.39 -14.97 -3.66
C ALA A 247 9.67 -14.70 -2.87
N LEU A 248 9.56 -14.19 -1.64
CA LEU A 248 10.71 -13.92 -0.78
C LEU A 248 11.40 -15.21 -0.32
N GLU A 249 10.63 -16.25 0.01
CA GLU A 249 11.14 -17.50 0.57
C GLU A 249 12.08 -18.22 -0.40
N GLN A 250 11.82 -18.11 -1.72
CA GLN A 250 12.70 -18.63 -2.76
C GLN A 250 14.13 -18.07 -2.70
N HIS A 251 14.32 -16.92 -2.04
CA HIS A 251 15.61 -16.24 -1.91
C HIS A 251 16.10 -16.11 -0.45
N ASP A 252 15.39 -16.65 0.55
CA ASP A 252 15.68 -16.40 1.95
C ASP A 252 16.75 -17.31 2.57
N VAL A 253 18.00 -17.09 2.19
CA VAL A 253 19.14 -17.84 2.75
C VAL A 253 19.43 -17.48 4.22
N LYS A 254 18.92 -16.36 4.72
CA LYS A 254 19.23 -15.81 6.05
C LYS A 254 18.13 -16.02 7.08
N ARG A 255 17.00 -16.63 6.70
CA ARG A 255 15.83 -16.86 7.56
C ARG A 255 15.24 -15.56 8.11
N LEU A 256 15.08 -14.59 7.21
CA LEU A 256 14.57 -13.25 7.46
C LEU A 256 13.09 -13.08 7.07
N ASN A 257 12.52 -14.05 6.36
CA ASN A 257 11.15 -14.04 5.86
C ASN A 257 10.25 -14.85 6.81
N HIS A 258 9.22 -14.21 7.36
CA HIS A 258 8.28 -14.81 8.30
C HIS A 258 6.86 -14.60 7.81
N LEU A 259 5.98 -15.54 8.15
CA LEU A 259 4.56 -15.49 7.84
C LEU A 259 3.74 -15.72 9.10
N VAL A 260 2.72 -14.88 9.30
CA VAL A 260 1.67 -15.07 10.30
C VAL A 260 0.32 -15.04 9.59
N VAL A 261 -0.48 -16.08 9.76
CA VAL A 261 -1.85 -16.13 9.25
C VAL A 261 -2.82 -16.33 10.41
N GLY A 262 -3.62 -15.30 10.67
CA GLY A 262 -4.55 -15.30 11.80
C GLY A 262 -6.00 -15.53 11.39
N PRO A 263 -6.90 -15.81 12.35
CA PRO A 263 -8.34 -15.97 12.13
C PRO A 263 -9.04 -14.58 11.97
N TRP A 264 -8.51 -13.74 11.10
CA TRP A 264 -8.97 -12.36 10.85
C TRP A 264 -9.54 -12.19 9.45
N ASN A 265 -10.11 -11.02 9.21
CA ASN A 265 -10.60 -10.52 7.94
C ASN A 265 -9.93 -9.21 7.54
#